data_AF-A0A0F9PPR1-F1
#
_entry.id   AF-A0A0F9PPR1-F1
#
_cell.length_a   1.000
_cell.length_b   1.000
_cell.length_c   1.000
_cell.angle_alpha   90.00
_cell.angle_beta   90.00
_cell.angle_gamma   90.00
#
_symmetry.space_group_name_H-M   'P 1'
#
loop_
_entity.id
_entity.type
_entity.pdbx_description
1 polymer ?
#
loop_
_entity_poly.entity_id
_entity_poly.type
_entity_poly.pdbx_seq_one_letter_code
_entity_poly.pdbx_strand_id
1 'polypeptide(L)' 'MSLKVVFIKEMDEDIWLRARIAALKRKKNLSQWMIEAIRVKLLKENG' A
#
# COMPACT_ATOMS: atom_id res chain seq x y z
N MET A 1 -15.61 2.15 15.90
CA MET A 1 -15.20 2.87 14.67
C MET A 1 -15.27 1.90 13.51
N SER A 2 -16.11 2.14 12.50
CA SER A 2 -16.11 1.27 11.31
C SER A 2 -14.85 1.55 10.49
N LEU A 3 -14.16 0.48 10.08
CA LEU A 3 -13.01 0.62 9.19
C LEU A 3 -13.53 1.04 7.81
N LYS A 4 -13.16 2.24 7.36
CA LYS A 4 -13.46 2.71 6.00
C LYS A 4 -12.60 1.89 5.03
N VAL A 5 -13.23 0.94 4.34
CA VAL A 5 -12.58 0.16 3.29
C VAL A 5 -12.47 1.02 2.04
N VAL A 6 -11.27 1.10 1.47
CA VAL A 6 -10.99 1.85 0.25
C VAL A 6 -10.52 0.89 -0.82
N PHE A 7 -11.14 0.93 -2.00
CA PHE A 7 -10.75 0.15 -3.15
C PHE A 7 -10.04 1.05 -4.15
N ILE A 8 -8.94 0.55 -4.72
CA ILE A 8 -8.26 1.19 -5.85
C ILE A 8 -8.96 0.71 -7.12
N LYS A 9 -9.61 1.63 -7.83
CA LYS A 9 -10.35 1.31 -9.05
C LYS A 9 -9.42 0.99 -10.21
N GLU A 10 -8.37 1.78 -10.37
CA GLU A 10 -7.40 1.66 -11.45
C GLU A 10 -6.00 1.96 -10.89
N MET A 11 -5.02 1.19 -11.38
CA MET A 11 -3.62 1.31 -10.98
C MET A 11 -2.75 0.98 -12.19
N ASP A 12 -1.70 1.77 -12.37
CA ASP A 12 -0.69 1.51 -13.38
C ASP A 12 -0.02 0.14 -13.13
N GLU A 13 0.17 -0.63 -14.21
CA GLU A 13 0.67 -2.01 -14.14
C GLU A 13 2.10 -2.09 -13.57
N ASP A 14 2.97 -1.14 -13.92
CA ASP A 14 4.34 -1.09 -13.41
C ASP A 14 4.34 -0.82 -11.90
N ILE A 15 3.48 0.10 -11.45
CA ILE A 15 3.35 0.39 -10.02
C ILE A 15 2.80 -0.82 -9.29
N TRP A 16 1.81 -1.51 -9.86
CA TRP A 16 1.22 -2.71 -9.28
C TRP A 16 2.27 -3.83 -9.14
N LEU A 17 3.06 -4.07 -10.18
CA LEU A 17 4.12 -5.09 -10.17
C LEU A 17 5.16 -4.79 -9.10
N ARG A 18 5.60 -3.53 -9.00
CA ARG A 18 6.56 -3.08 -7.97
C ARG A 18 6.00 -3.28 -6.56
N ALA A 19 4.73 -2.94 -6.33
CA ALA A 19 4.06 -3.14 -5.05
C ALA A 19 3.99 -4.64 -4.71
N ARG A 20 3.65 -5.49 -5.68
CA ARG A 20 3.59 -6.95 -5.51
C ARG A 20 4.94 -7.56 -5.15
N ILE A 21 6.00 -7.18 -5.85
CA ILE A 21 7.38 -7.63 -5.55
C ILE A 21 7.79 -7.18 -4.14
N ALA A 22 7.48 -5.94 -3.78
CA ALA A 22 7.82 -5.37 -2.49
C ALA A 22 7.10 -6.06 -1.32
N ALA A 23 5.85 -6.49 -1.53
CA ALA A 23 5.07 -7.27 -0.57
C ALA A 23 5.63 -8.69 -0.41
N LEU A 24 5.94 -9.37 -1.52
CA LEU A 24 6.52 -10.72 -1.53
C LEU A 24 7.86 -10.78 -0.79
N LYS A 25 8.77 -9.83 -1.07
CA LYS A 25 10.07 -9.74 -0.38
C LYS A 25 9.95 -9.62 1.14
N ARG A 26 8.85 -9.05 1.63
CA ARG A 26 8.58 -8.84 3.05
C ARG A 26 7.69 -9.93 3.66
N LYS A 27 7.28 -10.93 2.88
CA LYS A 27 6.32 -11.98 3.28
C LYS A 27 5.02 -11.38 3.84
N LYS A 28 4.56 -10.26 3.27
CA LYS A 28 3.31 -9.57 3.65
C LYS A 28 2.26 -9.71 2.57
N ASN A 29 0.99 -9.61 2.95
CA ASN A 29 -0.07 -9.42 1.97
C ASN A 29 0.07 -8.03 1.32
N LEU A 30 -0.26 -7.92 0.03
CA LEU A 30 -0.16 -6.69 -0.75
C LEU A 30 -0.93 -5.53 -0.09
N SER A 31 -2.16 -5.78 0.36
CA SER A 31 -2.99 -4.76 1.02
C SER A 31 -2.35 -4.25 2.31
N GLN A 32 -1.73 -5.14 3.09
CA GLN A 32 -1.02 -4.74 4.32
C GLN A 32 0.20 -3.88 4.00
N TRP A 33 0.98 -4.30 3.00
CA TRP A 33 2.15 -3.55 2.55
C TRP A 33 1.77 -2.15 2.05
N MET A 34 0.70 -2.04 1.26
CA MET A 34 0.20 -0.75 0.78
C MET A 34 -0.25 0.18 1.91
N ILE A 35 -0.98 -0.35 2.90
CA ILE A 35 -1.41 0.44 4.06
C ILE A 35 -0.20 1.00 4.81
N GLU A 36 0.83 0.18 5.02
CA GLU A 36 2.07 0.63 5.66
C GLU A 36 2.79 1.69 4.82
N ALA A 37 2.91 1.49 3.52
CA ALA A 37 3.57 2.44 2.61
C ALA A 37 2.87 3.81 2.62
N ILE A 38 1.54 3.82 2.58
CA ILE A 38 0.73 5.06 2.67
C ILE A 38 0.94 5.73 4.02
N ARG A 39 0.91 4.96 5.13
CA ARG A 39 1.14 5.51 6.48
C ARG A 39 2.51 6.17 6.61
N VAL A 40 3.56 5.49 6.15
CA VAL A 40 4.93 6.04 6.19
C VAL A 40 5.03 7.33 5.39
N LYS A 41 4.40 7.40 4.21
CA LYS A 41 4.37 8.62 3.41
C LYS A 41 3.66 9.77 4.12
N LEU A 42 2.48 9.51 4.68
CA LEU A 42 1.71 10.52 5.43
C LEU A 42 2.44 11.02 6.68
N LEU A 43 3.17 10.15 7.37
CA LEU A 43 3.99 10.54 8.53
C LEU A 43 5.15 11.47 8.12
N LYS A 44 5.74 11.23 6.95
CA LYS A 44 6.82 12.08 6.42
C LYS A 44 6.33 13.44 5.93
N GLU A 45 5.08 13.55 5.48
CA GLU A 45 4.49 14.81 5.00
C GLU A 45 3.88 15.65 6.13
N ASN A 46 3.46 15.03 7.24
CA ASN A 46 2.84 15.72 8.38
C ASN A 46 3.78 15.93 9.58
N GLY A 47 5.02 15.46 9.52
CA GLY A 47 6.08 15.70 10.50
C GLY A 47 7.18 16.57 9.91
#